data_AF-A0A2N2SVG9-F1
#
_entry.id   AF-A0A2N2SVG9-F1
#
_cell.length_a   1.000
_cell.length_b   1.000
_cell.length_c   1.000
_cell.angle_alpha   90.00
_cell.angle_beta   90.00
_cell.angle_gamma   90.00
#
_symmetry.space_group_name_H-M   'P 1'
#
loop_
_entity.id
_entity.type
_entity.pdbx_description
1 polymer ?
#
loop_
_entity_poly.entity_id
_entity_poly.type
_entity_poly.pdbx_seq_one_letter_code
_entity_poly.pdbx_strand_id
1 'polypeptide(L)'
;MAKQQTKRPQASEERDDGMREKMVAINRVTKVVKGGRILGFAALTVVGDGDGGIGMGKGKSREVPVAVQKAMDEARRKLAKVSLKNGTLQHTV
;
A
#
# COMPACT_ATOMS: atom_id res chain seq x y z
N MET A 1 -48.20 5.76 -2.26
CA MET A 1 -46.87 6.40 -2.10
C MET A 1 -46.44 6.11 -0.66
N ALA A 2 -45.32 5.50 -0.29
CA ALA A 2 -43.98 5.46 -0.86
C ALA A 2 -43.34 4.07 -0.66
N LYS A 3 -42.62 3.57 -1.67
CA LYS A 3 -41.83 2.33 -1.57
C LYS A 3 -40.54 2.64 -0.80
N GLN A 4 -40.34 1.96 0.32
CA GLN A 4 -39.14 2.06 1.15
C GLN A 4 -37.97 1.39 0.39
N GLN A 5 -36.98 2.20 0.01
CA GLN A 5 -35.79 1.73 -0.70
C GLN A 5 -34.91 0.89 0.23
N THR A 6 -34.80 -0.40 -0.10
CA THR A 6 -33.77 -1.32 0.38
C THR A 6 -32.38 -0.71 0.18
N LYS A 7 -31.66 -0.48 1.28
CA LYS A 7 -30.21 -0.19 1.26
C LYS A 7 -29.50 -1.40 0.65
N ARG A 8 -28.94 -1.21 -0.55
CA ARG A 8 -27.99 -2.17 -1.16
C ARG A 8 -26.80 -2.34 -0.20
N PRO A 9 -26.42 -3.58 0.17
CA PRO A 9 -25.16 -3.78 0.85
C PRO A 9 -24.04 -3.34 -0.11
N GLN A 10 -23.18 -2.43 0.34
CA GLN A 10 -21.97 -2.09 -0.39
C GLN A 10 -21.16 -3.37 -0.52
N ALA A 11 -20.99 -3.83 -1.75
CA ALA A 11 -20.03 -4.86 -2.10
C ALA A 11 -18.62 -4.33 -1.79
N SER A 12 -18.20 -4.44 -0.53
CA SER A 12 -16.80 -4.63 -0.19
C SER A 12 -16.48 -6.08 -0.51
N GLU A 13 -16.59 -6.44 -1.80
CA GLU A 13 -15.83 -7.56 -2.30
C GLU A 13 -14.38 -7.17 -2.06
N GLU A 14 -13.75 -7.91 -1.13
CA GLU A 14 -12.32 -8.16 -1.16
C GLU A 14 -11.97 -8.46 -2.61
N ARG A 15 -11.55 -7.42 -3.34
CA ARG A 15 -10.88 -7.62 -4.61
C ARG A 15 -9.58 -8.26 -4.21
N ASP A 16 -9.57 -9.57 -4.20
CA ASP A 16 -8.37 -10.33 -4.47
C ASP A 16 -7.97 -9.93 -5.90
N ASP A 17 -7.37 -8.74 -6.05
CA ASP A 17 -7.03 -8.09 -7.32
C ASP A 17 -5.89 -8.87 -8.05
N GLY A 18 -5.62 -10.11 -7.65
CA GLY A 18 -4.43 -10.89 -8.02
C GLY A 18 -3.13 -10.25 -7.55
N MET A 19 -3.20 -9.21 -6.71
CA MET A 19 -2.06 -8.43 -6.27
C MET A 19 -1.43 -9.05 -5.03
N ARG A 20 -0.15 -9.41 -5.14
CA ARG A 20 0.65 -9.91 -4.04
C ARG A 20 1.24 -8.72 -3.28
N GLU A 21 0.98 -8.68 -1.99
CA GLU A 21 1.49 -7.66 -1.09
C GLU A 21 2.68 -8.19 -0.30
N LYS A 22 3.74 -7.39 -0.18
CA LYS A 22 4.91 -7.72 0.62
C LYS A 22 5.35 -6.51 1.46
N MET A 23 5.42 -6.71 2.77
CA MET A 23 6.05 -5.74 3.67
C MET A 23 7.56 -5.83 3.53
N VAL A 24 8.21 -4.70 3.27
CA VAL A 24 9.67 -4.62 3.14
C VAL A 24 10.28 -4.23 4.47
N ALA A 25 9.79 -3.14 5.08
CA ALA A 25 10.35 -2.63 6.33
C ALA A 25 9.33 -1.83 7.12
N ILE A 26 9.43 -1.93 8.45
CA ILE A 26 8.74 -1.07 9.40
C ILE A 26 9.79 -0.43 10.29
N ASN A 27 9.87 0.90 10.24
CA ASN A 27 10.86 1.68 10.97
C ASN A 27 10.17 2.57 11.99
N ARG A 28 10.63 2.53 13.25
CA ARG A 28 10.26 3.52 14.25
C ARG A 28 11.10 4.77 14.06
N VAL A 29 10.46 5.89 13.73
CA VAL A 29 11.09 7.20 13.49
C VAL A 29 10.72 8.19 14.60
N THR A 30 11.62 9.12 14.89
CA THR A 30 11.43 10.08 15.99
C THR A 30 11.78 11.49 15.57
N LYS A 31 10.92 12.47 15.89
CA LYS A 31 11.22 13.90 15.77
C LYS A 31 11.53 14.46 17.16
N VAL A 32 12.73 15.00 17.34
CA VAL A 32 13.14 15.67 18.58
C VAL A 32 12.58 17.10 18.59
N VAL A 33 12.04 17.54 19.72
CA VAL A 33 11.51 18.89 19.95
C VAL A 33 12.00 19.40 21.31
N LYS A 34 11.85 20.70 21.60
CA LYS A 34 12.37 21.32 22.83
C LYS A 34 11.93 20.63 24.14
N GLY A 35 10.74 20.01 24.15
CA GLY A 35 10.17 19.33 25.33
C GLY A 35 10.19 17.81 25.28
N GLY A 36 10.86 17.18 24.31
CA GLY A 36 10.93 15.72 24.24
C GLY A 36 11.04 15.14 22.84
N ARG A 37 10.45 13.97 22.65
CA ARG A 37 10.55 13.18 21.41
C ARG A 37 9.17 12.72 20.96
N ILE A 38 8.80 13.09 19.73
CA ILE A 38 7.57 12.62 19.10
C ILE A 38 7.92 11.41 18.25
N LEU A 39 7.35 10.26 18.62
CA LEU A 39 7.54 9.00 17.91
C LEU A 39 6.51 8.84 16.79
N GLY A 40 6.88 8.07 15.77
CA GLY A 40 5.97 7.56 14.75
C GLY A 40 6.56 6.33 14.08
N PHE A 41 5.75 5.64 13.29
CA PHE A 41 6.13 4.48 12.51
C PHE A 41 6.03 4.80 11.03
N ALA A 42 7.07 4.44 10.29
CA ALA A 42 7.11 4.48 8.84
C ALA A 42 7.08 3.04 8.32
N ALA A 43 6.15 2.73 7.43
CA ALA A 43 6.03 1.45 6.77
C ALA A 43 6.38 1.60 5.29
N LEU A 44 7.13 0.64 4.74
CA LEU A 44 7.42 0.51 3.32
C LEU A 44 6.82 -0.82 2.84
N THR A 45 5.91 -0.71 1.86
CA THR A 45 5.19 -1.86 1.31
C THR A 45 5.33 -1.86 -0.22
N VAL A 46 5.39 -3.07 -0.78
CA VAL A 46 5.39 -3.32 -2.22
C VAL A 46 4.17 -4.16 -2.56
N VAL A 47 3.49 -3.83 -3.65
CA VAL A 47 2.34 -4.54 -4.18
C VAL A 47 2.62 -4.86 -5.64
N GLY A 48 2.27 -6.05 -6.13
CA GLY A 48 2.41 -6.38 -7.54
C GLY A 48 1.79 -7.71 -7.93
N ASP A 49 1.43 -7.85 -9.19
CA ASP A 49 0.86 -9.05 -9.82
C ASP A 49 1.93 -10.11 -10.18
N GLY A 50 3.21 -9.72 -10.20
CA GLY A 50 4.32 -10.61 -10.54
C GLY A 50 4.56 -10.75 -12.06
N ASP A 51 3.68 -10.20 -12.90
CA ASP A 51 3.81 -10.14 -14.37
C ASP A 51 4.26 -8.75 -14.84
N GLY A 52 5.11 -8.11 -14.04
CA GLY A 52 5.71 -6.81 -14.34
C GLY A 52 4.94 -5.61 -13.80
N GLY A 53 3.72 -5.75 -13.28
CA GLY A 53 3.10 -4.67 -12.52
C GLY A 53 3.61 -4.64 -11.07
N ILE A 54 4.16 -3.49 -10.67
CA ILE A 54 4.71 -3.27 -9.33
C ILE A 54 4.42 -1.85 -8.86
N GLY A 55 4.06 -1.72 -7.59
CA GLY A 55 3.81 -0.47 -6.92
C GLY A 55 4.50 -0.46 -5.56
N MET A 56 5.10 0.68 -5.20
CA MET A 56 5.71 0.87 -3.89
C MET A 56 4.99 2.01 -3.17
N GLY A 57 4.82 1.84 -1.86
CA GLY A 57 4.15 2.83 -1.02
C GLY A 57 4.81 2.99 0.33
N LYS A 58 4.77 4.22 0.85
CA LYS A 58 5.38 4.59 2.11
C LYS A 58 4.36 5.29 3.00
N GLY A 59 3.91 4.60 4.03
CA GLY A 59 3.00 5.19 5.02
C GLY A 59 3.74 5.66 6.25
N LYS A 60 3.29 6.76 6.86
CA LYS A 60 3.73 7.19 8.20
C LYS A 60 2.52 7.50 9.08
N SER A 61 2.53 6.98 10.29
CA SER A 61 1.50 7.27 11.30
C SER A 61 2.07 7.16 12.72
N ARG A 62 1.25 7.51 13.72
CA ARG A 62 1.60 7.29 15.14
C ARG A 62 1.49 5.82 15.54
N GLU A 63 0.68 5.07 14.81
CA GLU A 63 0.42 3.64 15.02
C GLU A 63 0.87 2.83 13.80
N VAL A 64 1.32 1.60 14.05
CA VAL A 64 1.77 0.67 13.01
C VAL A 64 0.65 0.30 12.02
N PRO A 65 -0.55 -0.17 12.43
CA PRO A 65 -1.57 -0.61 11.47
C PRO A 65 -2.00 0.51 10.52
N VAL A 66 -2.17 1.72 11.04
CA VAL A 66 -2.53 2.90 10.23
C VAL A 66 -1.40 3.29 9.27
N ALA A 67 -0.14 3.13 9.68
CA ALA A 67 1.00 3.37 8.78
C ALA A 67 1.04 2.34 7.64
N VAL A 68 0.78 1.07 7.93
CA VAL A 68 0.74 0.00 6.93
C VAL A 68 -0.39 0.20 5.94
N GLN A 69 -1.61 0.52 6.41
CA GLN A 69 -2.74 0.79 5.53
C GLN A 69 -2.46 1.95 4.56
N LYS A 70 -1.90 3.06 5.06
CA LYS A 70 -1.47 4.18 4.22
C LYS A 70 -0.42 3.78 3.18
N ALA A 71 0.52 2.89 3.55
CA ALA A 71 1.53 2.39 2.64
C ALA A 71 0.91 1.52 1.53
N MET A 72 -0.05 0.66 1.88
CA MET A 72 -0.78 -0.19 0.93
C MET A 72 -1.62 0.65 -0.05
N ASP A 73 -2.38 1.61 0.46
CA ASP A 73 -3.19 2.52 -0.37
C ASP A 73 -2.34 3.31 -1.36
N GLU A 74 -1.18 3.80 -0.92
CA GLU A 74 -0.25 4.50 -1.80
C GLU A 74 0.39 3.56 -2.84
N ALA A 75 0.78 2.35 -2.44
CA ALA A 75 1.37 1.37 -3.35
C ALA A 75 0.41 0.98 -4.47
N ARG A 76 -0.88 0.75 -4.15
CA ARG A 76 -1.93 0.44 -5.13
C ARG A 76 -2.17 1.58 -6.12
N ARG A 77 -2.06 2.84 -5.68
CA ARG A 77 -2.18 4.01 -6.57
C ARG A 77 -0.97 4.21 -7.48
N LYS A 78 0.21 3.73 -7.07
CA LYS A 78 1.49 3.91 -7.77
C LYS A 78 1.92 2.65 -8.55
N LEU A 79 0.97 1.85 -9.01
CA LEU A 79 1.28 0.70 -9.87
C LEU A 79 1.89 1.19 -11.18
N ALA A 80 3.11 0.73 -11.44
CA ALA A 80 3.82 0.93 -12.69
C ALA A 80 4.00 -0.42 -13.38
N LYS A 81 3.80 -0.44 -14.71
CA LYS A 81 4.04 -1.63 -15.52
C LYS A 81 5.46 -1.61 -16.07
N VAL A 82 6.22 -2.65 -15.73
CA VAL A 82 7.60 -2.88 -16.19
C VAL A 82 7.55 -3.89 -17.34
N SER A 83 8.21 -3.59 -18.45
CA SER A 83 8.31 -4.50 -19.59
C SER A 83 9.33 -5.61 -19.30
N LEU A 84 8.84 -6.80 -18.95
CA LEU A 84 9.64 -8.00 -18.75
C LEU A 84 9.66 -8.86 -20.02
N LYS A 85 10.79 -9.49 -20.31
CA LYS A 85 10.90 -10.54 -21.35
C LYS A 85 11.30 -11.83 -20.65
N ASN A 86 10.40 -12.82 -20.65
CA ASN A 86 10.61 -14.11 -19.96
C ASN A 86 11.07 -13.95 -18.49
N GLY A 87 10.54 -12.96 -17.77
CA GLY A 87 10.90 -12.68 -16.37
C GLY A 87 12.23 -11.95 -16.15
N THR A 88 12.93 -11.53 -17.22
CA THR A 88 14.18 -10.75 -17.15
C THR A 88 14.05 -9.40 -17.86
N LEU A 89 15.01 -8.50 -17.59
CA LEU A 89 15.11 -7.21 -18.24
C LEU A 89 15.67 -7.35 -19.66
N GLN A 90 15.20 -6.51 -20.58
CA GLN A 90 15.56 -6.59 -22.01
C GLN A 90 17.00 -6.12 -22.29
N HIS A 91 17.54 -5.24 -21.45
CA HIS A 91 18.91 -4.74 -21.54
C HIS A 91 19.49 -4.53 -20.13
N THR A 92 20.81 -4.46 -20.03
CA THR A 92 21.49 -4.08 -18.78
C THR A 92 21.18 -2.62 -18.45
N VAL A 93 20.87 -2.36 -17.18
CA VAL A 93 20.55 -1.06 -16.61
C VAL A 93 21.76 -0.46 -15.89
#